data_AF-A0A733Q3F3-F1
#
_entry.id   AF-A0A733Q3F3-F1
#
_cell.length_a   1.000
_cell.length_b   1.000
_cell.length_c   1.000
_cell.angle_alpha   90.00
_cell.angle_beta   90.00
_cell.angle_gamma   90.00
#
_symmetry.space_group_name_H-M   'P 1'
#
loop_
_entity.id
_entity.type
_entity.pdbx_description
1 polymer ?
#
loop_
_entity_poly.entity_id
_entity_poly.type
_entity_poly.pdbx_seq_one_letter_code
_entity_poly.pdbx_strand_id
1 'polypeptide(L)'
;DRHNHLSSGFIFVDFSFPNLRRFTDLQWADSLADSGMHIVLISDRSLTPLANYWILKSNKIQGIIYSDDDDIVQQQKMHRLFTGRLANSKRGRTLNYTEFILLKRFVSGISIQQIVNIDNIDIKKLYVHKLRLENKLGHSIHKIISNIL
;
A
#
# COMPACT_ATOMS: atom_id res chain seq x y z
N ASP A 1 -2.16 20.11 21.69
CA ASP A 1 -0.83 20.53 21.23
C ASP A 1 -0.75 20.54 19.71
N ARG A 2 -0.47 21.71 19.11
CA ARG A 2 -0.27 21.85 17.66
C ARG A 2 1.22 21.68 17.38
N HIS A 3 1.65 20.46 17.08
CA HIS A 3 3.01 20.25 16.56
C HIS A 3 3.07 20.82 15.14
N ASN A 4 3.91 21.82 14.91
CA ASN A 4 4.16 22.36 13.57
C ASN A 4 5.00 21.33 12.79
N HIS A 5 4.30 20.40 12.14
CA HIS A 5 4.87 19.33 11.30
C HIS A 5 5.66 19.87 10.07
N LEU A 6 5.63 21.19 9.85
CA LEU A 6 6.40 21.91 8.84
C LEU A 6 7.92 21.84 9.06
N SER A 7 8.39 21.53 10.28
CA SER A 7 9.83 21.44 10.58
C SER A 7 10.51 20.19 10.00
N SER A 8 9.76 19.10 9.82
CA SER A 8 10.24 17.81 9.30
C SER A 8 9.97 17.59 7.81
N GLY A 9 9.15 18.43 7.17
CA GLY A 9 8.82 18.28 5.73
C GLY A 9 7.99 17.04 5.39
N PHE A 10 7.65 16.87 4.11
CA PHE A 10 6.82 15.77 3.60
C PHE A 10 7.49 15.05 2.43
N ILE A 11 7.33 13.72 2.37
CA ILE A 11 7.65 12.89 1.22
C ILE A 11 6.35 12.36 0.65
N PHE A 12 6.05 12.76 -0.58
CA PHE A 12 4.93 12.24 -1.35
C PHE A 12 5.41 11.06 -2.20
N VAL A 13 4.86 9.88 -1.94
CA VAL A 13 5.26 8.64 -2.60
C VAL A 13 4.23 8.32 -3.69
N ASP A 14 4.68 8.21 -4.93
CA ASP A 14 3.90 7.67 -6.04
C ASP A 14 3.59 6.18 -5.80
N PHE A 15 2.39 5.91 -5.28
CA PHE A 15 1.92 4.60 -4.87
C PHE A 15 1.13 3.92 -6.00
N SER A 16 1.84 3.65 -7.08
CA SER A 16 1.35 3.08 -8.34
C SER A 16 1.99 1.71 -8.65
N PHE A 17 1.41 0.98 -9.61
CA PHE A 17 1.89 -0.37 -9.97
C PHE A 17 3.37 -0.43 -10.37
N PRO A 18 3.91 0.48 -11.22
CA PRO A 18 5.33 0.43 -11.61
C PRO A 18 6.31 0.36 -10.42
N ASN A 19 5.92 0.90 -9.27
CA ASN A 19 6.71 0.91 -8.04
C ASN A 19 6.38 -0.23 -7.05
N LEU A 20 5.46 -1.13 -7.39
CA LEU A 20 4.92 -2.17 -6.48
C LEU A 20 6.00 -3.05 -5.84
N ARG A 21 7.09 -3.36 -6.55
CA ARG A 21 8.21 -4.14 -5.99
C ARG A 21 8.71 -3.55 -4.68
N ARG A 22 8.84 -2.22 -4.62
CA ARG A 22 9.25 -1.50 -3.40
C ARG A 22 8.20 -1.63 -2.30
N PHE A 23 6.92 -1.50 -2.64
CA PHE A 23 5.83 -1.50 -1.66
C PHE A 23 5.47 -2.89 -1.10
N THR A 24 6.03 -3.95 -1.68
CA THR A 24 5.96 -5.31 -1.13
C THR A 24 7.14 -5.68 -0.22
N ASP A 25 8.16 -4.84 -0.13
CA ASP A 25 9.17 -4.96 0.90
C ASP A 25 8.54 -4.66 2.27
N LEU A 26 8.96 -5.33 3.33
CA LEU A 26 8.49 -4.98 4.68
C LEU A 26 9.20 -3.74 5.23
N GLN A 27 10.38 -3.42 4.71
CA GLN A 27 11.26 -2.38 5.26
C GLN A 27 11.20 -1.05 4.52
N TRP A 28 10.49 -0.93 3.38
CA TRP A 28 10.53 0.30 2.57
C TRP A 28 10.04 1.53 3.35
N ALA A 29 8.99 1.37 4.16
CA ALA A 29 8.41 2.47 4.92
C ALA A 29 9.35 2.92 6.04
N ASP A 30 10.02 1.96 6.70
CA ASP A 30 11.01 2.24 7.75
C ASP A 30 12.24 2.93 7.16
N SER A 31 12.74 2.44 6.02
CA SER A 31 13.88 3.03 5.30
C SER A 31 13.61 4.48 4.89
N LEU A 32 12.36 4.80 4.52
CA LEU A 32 11.97 6.15 4.17
C LEU A 32 11.80 7.04 5.41
N ALA A 33 11.38 6.45 6.53
CA ALA A 33 11.19 7.16 7.80
C ALA A 33 12.50 7.62 8.44
N ASP A 34 13.64 7.03 8.07
CA ASP A 34 14.98 7.47 8.51
C ASP A 34 15.30 8.92 8.09
N SER A 35 14.60 9.45 7.07
CA SER A 35 14.66 10.86 6.68
C SER A 35 14.13 11.83 7.75
N GLY A 36 13.35 11.33 8.73
CA GLY A 36 12.61 12.16 9.68
C GLY A 36 11.39 12.87 9.09
N MET A 37 11.14 12.73 7.78
CA MET A 37 10.05 13.39 7.08
C MET A 37 8.73 12.64 7.20
N HIS A 38 7.62 13.34 6.95
CA HIS A 38 6.28 12.75 6.97
C HIS A 38 5.94 12.07 5.65
N ILE A 39 5.60 10.78 5.69
CA ILE A 39 5.31 10.00 4.49
C ILE A 39 3.82 10.13 4.15
N VAL A 40 3.52 10.50 2.90
CA VAL A 40 2.17 10.58 2.34
C VAL A 40 2.11 9.76 1.06
N LEU A 41 1.14 8.86 0.95
CA LEU A 41 0.96 8.04 -0.24
C LEU A 41 0.03 8.72 -1.23
N ILE A 42 0.45 8.83 -2.49
CA ILE A 42 -0.42 9.18 -3.61
C ILE A 42 -0.81 7.87 -4.29
N SER A 43 -1.99 7.33 -3.96
CA SER A 43 -2.40 5.98 -4.37
C SER A 43 -3.33 5.98 -5.55
N ASP A 44 -3.00 5.16 -6.54
CA ASP A 44 -3.95 4.78 -7.58
C ASP A 44 -5.07 3.90 -7.04
N ARG A 45 -6.19 3.90 -7.76
CA ARG A 45 -7.39 3.12 -7.43
C ARG A 45 -7.08 1.65 -7.18
N SER A 46 -6.23 1.04 -8.02
CA SER A 46 -5.90 -0.39 -7.90
C SER A 46 -5.01 -0.73 -6.71
N LEU A 47 -4.16 0.19 -6.26
CA LEU A 47 -3.30 -0.03 -5.08
C LEU A 47 -3.90 0.51 -3.78
N THR A 48 -5.10 1.09 -3.82
CA THR A 48 -5.87 1.52 -2.63
C THR A 48 -5.87 0.46 -1.51
N PRO A 49 -6.11 -0.85 -1.77
CA PRO A 49 -6.08 -1.84 -0.70
C PRO A 49 -4.72 -2.04 -0.05
N LEU A 50 -3.64 -1.90 -0.81
CA LEU A 50 -2.28 -2.02 -0.30
C LEU A 50 -1.86 -0.74 0.44
N ALA A 51 -2.24 0.44 -0.06
CA ALA A 51 -2.04 1.70 0.66
C ALA A 51 -2.76 1.67 2.03
N ASN A 52 -4.00 1.17 2.05
CA ASN A 52 -4.76 0.99 3.28
C ASN A 52 -4.11 0.02 4.28
N TYR A 53 -3.45 -1.03 3.78
CA TYR A 53 -2.67 -1.95 4.61
C TYR A 53 -1.50 -1.19 5.26
N TRP A 54 -0.77 -0.40 4.48
CA TRP A 54 0.40 0.34 4.95
C TRP A 54 0.08 1.40 5.99
N ILE A 55 -0.98 2.19 5.81
CA ILE A 55 -1.37 3.19 6.82
C ILE A 55 -1.89 2.57 8.12
N LEU A 56 -2.30 1.30 8.11
CA LEU A 56 -2.59 0.53 9.32
C LEU A 56 -1.34 -0.05 9.96
N LYS A 57 -0.35 -0.43 9.14
CA LYS A 57 0.82 -1.17 9.57
C LYS A 57 1.94 -0.26 10.10
N SER A 58 2.08 0.94 9.54
CA SER A 58 3.14 1.88 9.89
C SER A 58 2.58 3.21 10.37
N ASN A 59 2.98 3.63 11.57
CA ASN A 59 2.66 4.95 12.13
C ASN A 59 3.47 6.08 11.47
N LYS A 60 4.41 5.76 10.58
CA LYS A 60 5.23 6.72 9.83
C LYS A 60 4.49 7.33 8.64
N ILE A 61 3.44 6.64 8.19
CA ILE A 61 2.59 7.08 7.07
C ILE A 61 1.46 7.94 7.64
N GLN A 62 1.47 9.22 7.30
CA GLN A 62 0.57 10.23 7.86
C GLN A 62 -0.72 10.45 7.07
N GLY A 63 -0.82 9.89 5.87
CA GLY A 63 -2.01 10.02 5.05
C GLY A 63 -1.93 9.31 3.71
N ILE A 64 -3.09 9.16 3.10
CA ILE A 64 -3.25 8.68 1.72
C ILE A 64 -4.12 9.68 0.94
N ILE A 65 -3.61 10.13 -0.19
CA ILE A 65 -4.35 10.88 -1.20
C ILE A 65 -4.63 9.89 -2.32
N TYR A 66 -5.90 9.60 -2.59
CA TYR A 66 -6.26 8.72 -3.70
C TYR A 66 -6.34 9.56 -4.96
N SER A 67 -5.68 9.13 -6.03
CA SER A 67 -5.58 9.91 -7.28
C SER A 67 -6.92 10.13 -7.98
N ASP A 68 -7.91 9.29 -7.67
CA ASP A 68 -9.28 9.33 -8.17
C ASP A 68 -10.29 9.89 -7.14
N ASP A 69 -9.82 10.59 -6.10
CA ASP A 69 -10.69 11.45 -5.28
C ASP A 69 -10.95 12.78 -6.01
N ASP A 70 -12.12 13.40 -5.77
CA ASP A 70 -12.41 14.75 -6.26
C ASP A 70 -11.38 15.78 -5.76
N ASP A 71 -11.11 16.82 -6.56
CA ASP A 71 -10.14 17.88 -6.23
C ASP A 71 -10.38 18.49 -4.85
N ILE A 72 -11.65 18.72 -4.49
CA ILE A 72 -12.05 19.26 -3.18
C ILE A 72 -11.59 18.33 -2.04
N VAL A 73 -11.75 17.01 -2.21
CA VAL A 73 -11.35 16.01 -1.22
C VAL A 73 -9.83 15.95 -1.12
N GLN A 74 -9.12 15.99 -2.25
CA GLN A 74 -7.66 16.01 -2.27
C GLN A 74 -7.11 17.27 -1.57
N GLN A 75 -7.67 18.44 -1.85
CA GLN A 75 -7.30 19.70 -1.19
C GLN A 75 -7.56 19.67 0.31
N GLN A 76 -8.69 19.12 0.75
CA GLN A 76 -8.99 18.95 2.18
C GLN A 76 -7.97 18.04 2.87
N LYS A 77 -7.55 16.94 2.23
CA LYS A 77 -6.51 16.05 2.76
C LYS A 77 -5.16 16.76 2.87
N MET A 78 -4.76 17.50 1.83
CA MET A 78 -3.54 18.32 1.85
C MET A 78 -3.56 19.34 2.98
N HIS A 79 -4.66 20.09 3.14
CA HIS A 79 -4.80 21.07 4.20
C HIS A 79 -4.69 20.44 5.59
N ARG A 80 -5.29 19.26 5.80
CA ARG A 80 -5.16 18.52 7.06
C ARG A 80 -3.71 18.13 7.34
N LEU A 81 -3.01 17.56 6.36
CA LEU A 81 -1.60 17.17 6.49
C LEU A 81 -0.73 18.37 6.91
N PHE A 82 -0.83 19.50 6.21
CA PHE A 82 -0.02 20.69 6.51
C PHE A 82 -0.39 21.38 7.82
N THR A 83 -1.60 21.19 8.33
CA THR A 83 -2.02 21.71 9.65
C THR A 83 -1.73 20.73 10.79
N GLY A 84 -0.98 19.67 10.52
CA GLY A 84 -0.57 18.68 11.52
C GLY A 84 -1.66 17.69 11.92
N ARG A 85 -2.71 17.57 11.10
CA ARG A 85 -3.80 16.63 11.31
C ARG A 85 -3.63 15.43 10.41
N LEU A 86 -3.88 14.25 10.96
CA LEU A 86 -3.90 13.01 10.18
C LEU A 86 -4.95 13.11 9.05
N ALA A 87 -4.56 12.67 7.85
CA ALA A 87 -5.41 12.52 6.68
C ALA A 87 -5.72 11.04 6.42
N ASN A 88 -6.09 10.33 7.49
CA ASN A 88 -6.21 8.86 7.52
C ASN A 88 -7.61 8.35 7.18
N SER A 89 -8.43 9.14 6.48
CA SER A 89 -9.75 8.70 6.02
C SER A 89 -9.56 7.66 4.91
N LYS A 90 -9.36 6.41 5.32
CA LYS A 90 -9.28 5.25 4.43
C LYS A 90 -10.61 5.08 3.71
N ARG A 91 -10.55 4.68 2.44
CA ARG A 91 -11.72 4.24 1.67
C ARG A 91 -11.45 2.90 1.01
N GLY A 92 -12.51 2.17 0.69
CA GLY A 92 -12.41 0.88 0.00
C GLY A 92 -11.88 -0.26 0.87
N ARG A 93 -11.50 -1.36 0.21
CA ARG A 93 -11.01 -2.57 0.88
C ARG A 93 -9.58 -2.37 1.38
N THR A 94 -9.16 -3.21 2.33
CA THR A 94 -7.78 -3.26 2.83
C THR A 94 -7.22 -4.66 2.63
N LEU A 95 -5.96 -4.79 2.22
CA LEU A 95 -5.27 -6.08 2.29
C LEU A 95 -5.11 -6.49 3.75
N ASN A 96 -5.29 -7.78 4.04
CA ASN A 96 -4.83 -8.37 5.30
C ASN A 96 -3.39 -8.87 5.15
N TYR A 97 -2.80 -9.35 6.26
CA TYR A 97 -1.43 -9.84 6.27
C TYR A 97 -1.19 -11.00 5.29
N THR A 98 -2.10 -11.98 5.23
CA THR A 98 -1.98 -13.12 4.31
C THR A 98 -1.97 -12.67 2.85
N GLU A 99 -2.85 -11.75 2.48
CA GLU A 99 -2.93 -11.19 1.13
C GLU A 99 -1.68 -10.35 0.79
N PHE A 100 -1.17 -9.57 1.75
CA PHE A 100 0.09 -8.83 1.58
C PHE A 100 1.27 -9.78 1.33
N ILE A 101 1.43 -10.81 2.15
CA ILE A 101 2.50 -11.80 2.00
C ILE A 101 2.37 -12.54 0.67
N LEU A 102 1.15 -12.91 0.29
CA LEU A 102 0.89 -13.56 -0.99
C LEU A 102 1.28 -12.67 -2.18
N LEU A 103 0.93 -11.38 -2.14
CA LEU A 103 1.34 -10.39 -3.13
C LEU A 103 2.88 -10.28 -3.22
N LYS A 104 3.55 -10.15 -2.06
CA LYS A 104 5.01 -10.10 -1.97
C LYS A 104 5.66 -11.29 -2.68
N ARG A 105 5.17 -12.50 -2.42
CA ARG A 105 5.71 -13.72 -3.04
C ARG A 105 5.55 -13.73 -4.56
N PHE A 106 4.37 -13.37 -5.07
CA PHE A 106 4.15 -13.30 -6.51
C PHE A 106 5.02 -12.25 -7.19
N VAL A 107 5.18 -11.08 -6.56
CA VAL A 107 6.07 -10.02 -7.05
C VAL A 107 7.54 -10.45 -7.04
N SER A 108 7.95 -11.27 -6.07
CA SER A 108 9.26 -11.95 -6.04
C SER A 108 9.40 -13.13 -7.02
N GLY A 109 8.39 -13.44 -7.84
CA GLY A 109 8.45 -14.52 -8.82
C GLY A 109 8.25 -15.92 -8.25
N ILE A 110 7.78 -16.05 -7.01
CA ILE A 110 7.55 -17.36 -6.38
C ILE A 110 6.26 -17.97 -6.94
N SER A 111 6.37 -19.21 -7.44
CA SER A 111 5.25 -19.96 -8.02
C SER A 111 4.26 -20.48 -6.98
N ILE A 112 3.02 -20.78 -7.41
CA ILE A 112 1.97 -21.34 -6.54
C ILE A 112 2.45 -22.61 -5.82
N GLN A 113 3.14 -23.51 -6.50
CA GLN A 113 3.66 -24.75 -5.89
C GLN A 113 4.71 -24.47 -4.82
N GLN A 114 5.62 -23.51 -5.06
CA GLN A 114 6.57 -23.10 -4.05
C GLN A 114 5.87 -22.46 -2.85
N ILE A 115 4.83 -21.65 -3.06
CA ILE A 115 4.06 -21.04 -1.96
C ILE A 115 3.35 -22.10 -1.12
N VAL A 116 2.72 -23.11 -1.74
CA VAL A 116 2.11 -24.25 -1.02
C VAL A 116 3.12 -24.89 -0.06
N ASN A 117 4.35 -25.11 -0.54
CA ASN A 117 5.41 -25.73 0.25
C ASN A 117 5.95 -24.79 1.35
N ILE A 118 6.19 -23.52 1.03
CA ILE A 118 6.73 -22.52 1.99
C ILE A 118 5.73 -22.22 3.11
N ASP A 119 4.45 -22.08 2.78
CA ASP A 119 3.40 -21.77 3.76
C ASP A 119 2.79 -22.98 4.43
N ASN A 120 3.10 -24.19 3.95
CA ASN A 120 2.42 -25.41 4.33
C ASN A 120 0.88 -25.25 4.25
N ILE A 121 0.39 -24.70 3.13
CA ILE A 121 -1.02 -24.39 2.92
C ILE A 121 -1.61 -25.25 1.81
N ASP A 122 -2.83 -25.75 2.01
CA ASP A 122 -3.57 -26.46 0.98
C ASP A 122 -3.72 -25.61 -0.31
N ILE A 123 -3.56 -26.27 -1.46
CA ILE A 123 -3.58 -25.62 -2.76
C ILE A 123 -4.93 -24.95 -3.06
N LYS A 124 -6.05 -25.55 -2.67
CA LYS A 124 -7.39 -24.96 -2.88
C LYS A 124 -7.53 -23.71 -2.02
N LYS A 125 -7.06 -23.75 -0.77
CA LYS A 125 -7.05 -22.59 0.13
C LYS A 125 -6.16 -21.46 -0.42
N LEU A 126 -5.01 -21.78 -0.99
CA LEU A 126 -4.16 -20.79 -1.67
C LEU A 126 -4.87 -20.12 -2.84
N TYR A 127 -5.59 -20.87 -3.68
CA TYR A 127 -6.39 -20.30 -4.77
C TYR A 127 -7.50 -19.37 -4.26
N VAL A 128 -8.14 -19.69 -3.13
CA VAL A 128 -9.13 -18.78 -2.51
C VAL A 128 -8.47 -17.48 -2.05
N HIS A 129 -7.29 -17.55 -1.42
CA HIS A 129 -6.55 -16.35 -1.01
C HIS A 129 -6.10 -15.52 -2.22
N LYS A 130 -5.60 -16.17 -3.28
CA LYS A 130 -5.25 -15.52 -4.54
C LYS A 130 -6.44 -14.79 -5.15
N LEU A 131 -7.60 -15.44 -5.24
CA LEU A 131 -8.81 -14.83 -5.79
C LEU A 131 -9.26 -13.61 -4.96
N ARG A 132 -9.20 -13.70 -3.62
CA ARG A 132 -9.53 -12.56 -2.74
C ARG A 132 -8.57 -11.38 -2.93
N LEU A 133 -7.27 -11.66 -3.09
CA LEU A 133 -6.25 -10.66 -3.39
C LEU A 133 -6.52 -9.98 -4.75
N GLU A 134 -6.73 -10.76 -5.81
CA GLU A 134 -7.05 -10.24 -7.15
C GLU A 134 -8.33 -9.40 -7.14
N ASN A 135 -9.38 -9.86 -6.44
CA ASN A 135 -10.63 -9.12 -6.27
C ASN A 135 -10.48 -7.80 -5.48
N LYS A 136 -9.44 -7.68 -4.65
CA LYS A 136 -9.14 -6.42 -3.95
C LYS A 136 -8.40 -5.46 -4.88
N LEU A 137 -7.38 -5.96 -5.58
CA LEU A 137 -6.54 -5.15 -6.47
C LEU A 137 -7.20 -4.81 -7.82
N GLY A 138 -8.26 -5.53 -8.18
CA GLY A 138 -9.00 -5.35 -9.43
C GLY A 138 -8.29 -5.88 -10.66
N HIS A 139 -7.21 -6.64 -10.50
CA HIS A 139 -6.42 -7.23 -11.58
C HIS A 139 -5.99 -8.64 -11.21
N SER A 140 -5.79 -9.48 -12.23
CA SER A 140 -5.14 -10.78 -12.02
C SER A 140 -3.68 -10.60 -11.61
N ILE A 141 -3.13 -11.55 -10.86
CA ILE A 141 -1.70 -11.58 -10.51
C ILE A 141 -0.83 -11.53 -11.76
N HIS A 142 -1.24 -12.20 -12.83
CA HIS A 142 -0.53 -12.15 -14.11
C HIS A 142 -0.43 -10.72 -14.66
N LYS A 143 -1.55 -9.99 -14.68
CA LYS A 143 -1.58 -8.59 -15.13
C LYS A 143 -0.83 -7.65 -14.19
N ILE A 144 -0.85 -7.93 -12.88
CA ILE A 144 -0.05 -7.19 -11.90
C ILE A 144 1.44 -7.36 -12.22
N ILE A 145 1.89 -8.61 -12.44
CA ILE A 145 3.29 -8.91 -12.77
C ILE A 145 3.70 -8.29 -14.10
N SER A 146 2.84 -8.30 -15.12
CA SER A 146 3.15 -7.67 -16.41
C SER A 146 3.32 -6.15 -16.34
N ASN A 147 2.69 -5.49 -15.36
CA ASN A 147 2.76 -4.03 -15.18
C ASN A 147 3.99 -3.56 -14.38
N ILE A 148 4.84 -4.48 -13.93
CA ILE A 148 6.01 -4.20 -13.07
C ILE A 148 7.32 -4.77 -13.63
N LEU A 149 7.26 -5.26 -14.86
CA LEU A 149 8.38 -5.67 -15.70
C LEU A 149 8.66 -4.55 -16.68
#